data_AF-A0A2N1TR88-F1
#
_entry.id   AF-A0A2N1TR88-F1
#
_cell.length_a   1.000
_cell.length_b   1.000
_cell.length_c   1.000
_cell.angle_alpha   90.00
_cell.angle_beta   90.00
_cell.angle_gamma   90.00
#
_symmetry.space_group_name_H-M   'P 1'
#
loop_
_entity.id
_entity.type
_entity.pdbx_description
1 polymer ?
#
loop_
_entity_poly.entity_id
_entity_poly.type
_entity_poly.pdbx_seq_one_letter_code
_entity_poly.pdbx_strand_id
1 'polypeptide(L)'
;MSKTSRKHSFRSQFSGEPRRLIIFSFENFDRAQSQTFEQWQQEGILADFMSKLHEFSNLTRQELIQNGSLVIYGDFPNNSDFYPPRHINPSVKWGRLRLSGRRRVAGYIENETFYIVFLDKDHKFYIQN
;
A
#
# COMPACT_ATOMS: atom_id res chain seq x y z
N MET A 1 -24.85 -8.65 60.36
CA MET A 1 -24.41 -7.58 59.44
C MET A 1 -23.33 -8.15 58.53
N SER A 2 -23.63 -8.26 57.24
CA SER A 2 -22.81 -8.91 56.21
C SER A 2 -21.57 -8.08 55.87
N LYS A 3 -20.39 -8.70 55.81
CA LYS A 3 -19.18 -8.14 55.18
C LYS A 3 -18.94 -8.87 53.87
N THR A 4 -19.57 -8.40 52.79
CA THR A 4 -19.29 -8.89 51.43
C THR A 4 -18.14 -8.09 50.84
N SER A 5 -16.96 -8.70 50.78
CA SER A 5 -15.79 -8.18 50.07
C SER A 5 -16.02 -8.32 48.56
N ARG A 6 -16.29 -7.20 47.88
CA ARG A 6 -16.37 -7.17 46.41
C ARG A 6 -14.95 -7.15 45.85
N LYS A 7 -14.47 -8.29 45.38
CA LYS A 7 -13.34 -8.38 44.44
C LYS A 7 -13.75 -7.67 43.14
N HIS A 8 -13.33 -6.42 42.97
CA HIS A 8 -13.35 -5.77 41.66
C HIS A 8 -12.26 -6.41 40.81
N SER A 9 -12.64 -7.33 39.92
CA SER A 9 -11.76 -7.79 38.85
C SER A 9 -11.64 -6.65 37.83
N PHE A 10 -10.48 -6.01 37.77
CA PHE A 10 -10.07 -5.28 36.58
C PHE A 10 -9.81 -6.33 35.48
N ARG A 11 -10.84 -6.63 34.69
CA ARG A 11 -10.66 -7.36 33.44
C ARG A 11 -10.11 -6.35 32.43
N SER A 12 -8.80 -6.34 32.23
CA SER A 12 -8.18 -5.58 31.15
C SER A 12 -8.79 -6.06 29.82
N GLN A 13 -9.60 -5.22 29.18
CA GLN A 13 -10.02 -5.42 27.81
C GLN A 13 -8.82 -5.14 26.90
N PHE A 14 -7.92 -6.11 26.74
CA PHE A 14 -7.12 -6.16 25.53
C PHE A 14 -8.06 -6.62 24.41
N SER A 15 -8.56 -5.68 23.60
CA SER A 15 -9.12 -5.99 22.28
C SER A 15 -7.95 -6.37 21.36
N GLY A 16 -7.35 -7.54 21.61
CA GLY A 16 -6.08 -7.98 21.03
C GLY A 16 -6.21 -8.52 19.62
N GLU A 17 -6.78 -7.76 18.68
CA GLU A 17 -6.63 -8.10 17.27
C GLU A 17 -5.15 -7.98 16.89
N PRO A 18 -4.55 -9.00 16.24
CA PRO A 18 -3.16 -8.95 15.85
C PRO A 18 -2.93 -7.80 14.88
N ARG A 19 -1.84 -7.04 15.09
CA ARG A 19 -1.42 -5.95 14.21
C ARG A 19 -1.19 -6.51 12.81
N ARG A 20 -2.09 -6.19 11.88
CA ARG A 20 -1.99 -6.65 10.48
C ARG A 20 -1.13 -5.68 9.69
N LEU A 21 0.09 -6.10 9.40
CA LEU A 21 1.04 -5.33 8.59
C LEU A 21 0.68 -5.42 7.11
N ILE A 22 1.11 -4.43 6.34
CA ILE A 22 0.93 -4.44 4.89
C ILE A 22 1.74 -5.58 4.26
N ILE A 23 1.19 -6.17 3.20
CA ILE A 23 1.81 -7.20 2.37
C ILE A 23 1.92 -6.63 0.95
N PHE A 24 3.01 -6.94 0.25
CA PHE A 24 3.19 -6.56 -1.14
C PHE A 24 3.11 -7.80 -2.05
N SER A 25 2.29 -7.72 -3.09
CA SER A 25 2.20 -8.75 -4.13
C SER A 25 2.58 -8.16 -5.48
N PHE A 26 3.30 -8.95 -6.29
CA PHE A 26 3.63 -8.64 -7.68
C PHE A 26 2.85 -9.53 -8.67
N GLU A 27 1.81 -10.24 -8.21
CA GLU A 27 1.01 -11.16 -9.03
C GLU A 27 0.46 -10.50 -10.30
N ASN A 28 0.01 -9.25 -10.20
CA ASN A 28 -0.60 -8.49 -11.30
C ASN A 28 0.34 -7.41 -11.86
N PHE A 29 1.65 -7.64 -11.81
CA PHE A 29 2.64 -6.70 -12.33
C PHE A 29 2.54 -6.58 -13.87
N ASP A 30 2.19 -5.40 -14.36
CA ASP A 30 1.98 -5.15 -15.80
C ASP A 30 3.31 -4.86 -16.49
N ARG A 31 3.83 -5.82 -17.25
CA ARG A 31 5.11 -5.67 -17.98
C ARG A 31 5.01 -4.89 -19.29
N ALA A 32 3.81 -4.54 -19.74
CA ALA A 32 3.58 -3.86 -21.02
C ALA A 32 3.55 -2.33 -20.87
N GLN A 33 2.95 -1.83 -19.79
CA GLN A 33 2.79 -0.39 -19.53
C GLN A 33 3.74 0.12 -18.44
N SER A 34 4.15 -0.74 -17.51
CA SER A 34 5.04 -0.37 -16.41
C SER A 34 6.48 -0.17 -16.87
N GLN A 35 7.20 0.66 -16.12
CA GLN A 35 8.67 0.61 -16.10
C GLN A 35 9.13 -0.76 -15.57
N THR A 36 10.33 -1.21 -15.97
CA THR A 36 10.88 -2.51 -15.57
C THR A 36 11.88 -2.39 -14.43
N PHE A 37 12.18 -3.52 -13.76
CA PHE A 37 13.21 -3.55 -12.73
C PHE A 37 14.60 -3.27 -13.30
N GLU A 38 14.88 -3.68 -14.55
CA GLU A 38 16.14 -3.39 -15.23
C GLU A 38 16.31 -1.88 -15.47
N GLN A 39 15.24 -1.19 -15.88
CA GLN A 39 15.25 0.28 -16.00
C GLN A 39 15.51 0.93 -14.64
N TRP A 40 14.80 0.49 -13.59
CA TRP A 40 15.01 1.01 -12.24
C TRP A 40 16.42 0.68 -11.69
N GLN A 41 17.02 -0.43 -12.09
CA GLN A 41 18.40 -0.78 -11.74
C GLN A 41 19.40 0.13 -12.47
N GLN A 42 19.23 0.33 -13.77
CA GLN A 42 20.09 1.21 -14.58
C GLN A 42 20.07 2.65 -14.08
N GLU A 43 18.93 3.09 -13.55
CA GLU A 43 18.75 4.44 -13.00
C GLU A 43 19.13 4.56 -11.51
N GLY A 44 19.60 3.47 -10.88
CA GLY A 44 19.98 3.48 -9.47
C GLY A 44 18.80 3.61 -8.49
N ILE A 45 17.59 3.29 -8.91
CA ILE A 45 16.34 3.42 -8.13
C ILE A 45 15.97 2.10 -7.44
N LEU A 46 16.39 0.96 -7.99
CA LEU A 46 15.91 -0.36 -7.53
C LEU A 46 16.22 -0.64 -6.05
N ALA A 47 17.42 -0.29 -5.58
CA ALA A 47 17.81 -0.50 -4.18
C ALA A 47 16.98 0.37 -3.21
N ASP A 48 16.72 1.63 -3.57
CA ASP A 48 15.86 2.54 -2.80
C ASP A 48 14.43 2.01 -2.72
N PHE A 49 13.92 1.47 -3.83
CA PHE A 49 12.60 0.85 -3.89
C PHE A 49 12.48 -0.34 -2.93
N MET A 50 13.42 -1.28 -2.97
CA MET A 50 13.40 -2.45 -2.09
C MET A 50 13.55 -2.05 -0.62
N SER A 51 14.38 -1.05 -0.33
CA SER A 51 14.52 -0.49 1.03
C SER A 51 13.21 0.11 1.54
N LYS A 52 12.47 0.82 0.68
CA LYS A 52 11.16 1.37 1.02
C LYS A 52 10.09 0.29 1.22
N LEU A 53 10.07 -0.76 0.41
CA LEU A 53 9.17 -1.90 0.65
C LEU A 53 9.47 -2.58 2.00
N HIS A 54 10.75 -2.77 2.33
CA HIS A 54 11.13 -3.32 3.63
C HIS A 54 10.68 -2.41 4.79
N GLU A 55 10.91 -1.09 4.71
CA GLU A 55 10.41 -0.12 5.69
C GLU A 55 8.89 -0.21 5.85
N PHE A 56 8.16 -0.18 4.72
CA PHE A 56 6.71 -0.21 4.73
C PHE A 56 6.13 -1.54 5.23
N SER A 57 6.80 -2.67 5.01
CA SER A 57 6.36 -3.98 5.52
C SER A 57 6.34 -4.08 7.05
N ASN A 58 6.94 -3.11 7.76
CA ASN A 58 6.88 -2.99 9.22
C ASN A 58 5.73 -2.09 9.71
N LEU A 59 4.88 -1.60 8.78
CA LEU A 59 3.76 -0.71 9.05
C LEU A 59 2.43 -1.38 8.66
N THR A 60 1.39 -1.00 9.38
CA THR A 60 0.01 -1.31 9.02
C THR A 60 -0.42 -0.43 7.85
N ARG A 61 -1.48 -0.86 7.15
CA ARG A 61 -2.17 -0.04 6.15
C ARG A 61 -2.56 1.33 6.71
N GLN A 62 -3.06 1.39 7.94
CA GLN A 62 -3.51 2.65 8.55
C GLN A 62 -2.35 3.62 8.79
N GLU A 63 -1.21 3.14 9.28
CA GLU A 63 -0.01 3.96 9.49
C GLU A 63 0.52 4.53 8.16
N LEU A 64 0.49 3.73 7.09
CA LEU A 64 0.89 4.18 5.74
C LEU A 64 -0.07 5.23 5.17
N ILE A 65 -1.37 5.14 5.46
CA ILE A 65 -2.34 6.16 5.07
C ILE A 65 -2.08 7.45 5.86
N GLN A 66 -1.90 7.33 7.18
CA GLN A 66 -1.70 8.46 8.09
C GLN A 66 -0.41 9.24 7.76
N ASN A 67 0.68 8.55 7.39
CA ASN A 67 1.92 9.21 7.00
C ASN A 67 1.94 9.65 5.52
N GLY A 68 0.85 9.43 4.78
CA GLY A 68 0.70 9.83 3.38
C GLY A 68 1.51 9.01 2.38
N SER A 69 2.15 7.91 2.80
CA SER A 69 2.87 7.00 1.90
C SER A 69 1.90 6.19 1.05
N LEU A 70 0.80 5.72 1.62
CA LEU A 70 -0.31 5.08 0.89
C LEU A 70 -1.44 6.08 0.68
N VAL A 71 -1.91 6.21 -0.56
CA VAL A 71 -3.17 6.89 -0.88
C VAL A 71 -4.06 5.94 -1.67
N ILE A 72 -5.32 5.82 -1.25
CA ILE A 72 -6.35 5.02 -1.91
C ILE A 72 -7.31 5.99 -2.57
N TYR A 73 -7.42 5.92 -3.89
CA TYR A 73 -8.26 6.81 -4.71
C TYR A 73 -9.69 6.28 -4.86
N GLY A 74 -9.86 4.96 -4.79
CA GLY A 74 -11.12 4.31 -5.15
C GLY A 74 -11.04 3.77 -6.56
N ASP A 75 -11.67 4.46 -7.51
CA ASP A 75 -11.67 4.04 -8.91
C ASP A 75 -10.33 4.36 -9.59
N PHE A 76 -10.11 3.77 -10.78
CA PHE A 76 -8.92 4.06 -11.56
C PHE A 76 -8.87 5.56 -11.94
N PRO A 77 -7.71 6.26 -11.81
CA PRO A 77 -7.63 7.68 -12.10
C PRO A 77 -8.04 8.04 -13.54
N ASN A 78 -8.89 9.05 -13.70
CA ASN A 78 -9.34 9.51 -15.02
C ASN A 78 -8.24 10.20 -15.84
N ASN A 79 -7.18 10.67 -15.18
CA ASN A 79 -6.01 11.37 -15.72
C ASN A 79 -4.74 10.56 -15.45
N SER A 80 -4.65 9.42 -16.12
CA SER A 80 -3.54 8.49 -16.07
C SER A 80 -2.94 8.31 -17.46
N ASP A 81 -1.61 8.17 -17.54
CA ASP A 81 -0.95 7.66 -18.76
C ASP A 81 -1.00 6.11 -18.83
N PHE A 82 -1.62 5.45 -17.84
CA PHE A 82 -1.80 4.00 -17.77
C PHE A 82 -3.27 3.61 -17.97
N TYR A 83 -3.50 2.34 -18.28
CA TYR A 83 -4.83 1.73 -18.37
C TYR A 83 -4.96 0.55 -17.41
N PRO A 84 -6.15 0.34 -16.80
CA PRO A 84 -6.37 -0.83 -15.95
C PRO A 84 -6.20 -2.13 -16.76
N PRO A 85 -5.34 -3.07 -16.33
CA PRO A 85 -5.19 -4.37 -16.98
C PRO A 85 -6.52 -5.13 -17.00
N ARG A 86 -6.87 -5.70 -18.16
CA ARG A 86 -8.19 -6.31 -18.39
C ARG A 86 -8.55 -7.48 -17.46
N HIS A 87 -7.54 -8.14 -16.88
CA HIS A 87 -7.72 -9.28 -15.99
C HIS A 87 -7.99 -8.87 -14.53
N ILE A 88 -7.76 -7.60 -14.17
CA ILE A 88 -7.99 -7.11 -12.82
C ILE A 88 -9.47 -6.71 -12.68
N ASN A 89 -10.09 -7.11 -11.57
CA ASN A 89 -11.48 -6.79 -11.29
C ASN A 89 -11.69 -5.25 -11.27
N PRO A 90 -12.64 -4.69 -12.05
CA PRO A 90 -12.89 -3.24 -12.09
C PRO A 90 -13.28 -2.61 -10.75
N SER A 91 -13.71 -3.42 -9.77
CA SER A 91 -14.21 -2.95 -8.47
C SER A 91 -13.11 -2.79 -7.41
N VAL A 92 -11.86 -3.17 -7.72
CA VAL A 92 -10.74 -3.00 -6.79
C VAL A 92 -10.50 -1.54 -6.46
N LYS A 93 -9.93 -1.28 -5.28
CA LYS A 93 -9.62 0.08 -4.84
C LYS A 93 -8.19 0.43 -5.21
N TRP A 94 -8.06 1.23 -6.26
CA TRP A 94 -6.80 1.72 -6.79
C TRP A 94 -6.16 2.73 -5.84
N GLY A 95 -4.84 2.79 -5.88
CA GLY A 95 -4.04 3.65 -5.04
C GLY A 95 -2.59 3.71 -5.48
N ARG A 96 -1.77 4.36 -4.66
CA ARG A 96 -0.32 4.41 -4.84
C ARG A 96 0.42 4.31 -3.52
N LEU A 97 1.66 3.85 -3.60
CA LEU A 97 2.68 4.01 -2.57
C LEU A 97 3.74 5.01 -3.05
N ARG A 98 3.95 6.09 -2.32
CA ARG A 98 5.01 7.07 -2.62
C ARG A 98 6.32 6.61 -1.98
N LEU A 99 7.37 6.50 -2.78
CA LEU A 99 8.70 6.10 -2.33
C LEU A 99 9.50 7.32 -1.86
N SER A 100 9.68 8.29 -2.75
CA SER A 100 10.36 9.56 -2.50
C SER A 100 10.09 10.53 -3.64
N GLY A 101 9.97 11.84 -3.37
CA GLY A 101 9.82 12.85 -4.42
C GLY A 101 8.71 12.50 -5.41
N ARG A 102 9.09 12.28 -6.68
CA ARG A 102 8.20 11.86 -7.77
C ARG A 102 8.05 10.33 -7.96
N ARG A 103 8.82 9.52 -7.25
CA ARG A 103 8.85 8.07 -7.43
C ARG A 103 7.74 7.41 -6.62
N ARG A 104 6.94 6.58 -7.27
CA ARG A 104 5.85 5.81 -6.66
C ARG A 104 5.66 4.48 -7.36
N VAL A 105 4.90 3.61 -6.71
CA VAL A 105 4.29 2.46 -7.37
C VAL A 105 2.79 2.60 -7.31
N ALA A 106 2.11 2.19 -8.37
CA ALA A 106 0.67 2.19 -8.47
C ALA A 106 0.12 0.76 -8.47
N GLY A 107 -1.09 0.63 -7.99
CA GLY A 107 -1.69 -0.67 -7.75
C GLY A 107 -3.03 -0.55 -7.08
N TYR A 108 -3.48 -1.65 -6.48
CA TYR A 108 -4.73 -1.68 -5.74
C TYR A 108 -4.53 -2.41 -4.41
N ILE A 109 -5.45 -2.18 -3.48
CA ILE A 109 -5.44 -2.80 -2.16
C ILE A 109 -6.63 -3.73 -1.98
N GLU A 110 -6.36 -4.91 -1.45
CA GLU A 110 -7.37 -5.86 -0.99
C GLU A 110 -6.93 -6.41 0.37
N ASN A 111 -7.77 -6.21 1.39
CA ASN A 111 -7.41 -6.42 2.79
C ASN A 111 -6.13 -5.64 3.15
N GLU A 112 -5.05 -6.34 3.54
CA GLU A 112 -3.74 -5.75 3.83
C GLU A 112 -2.72 -5.97 2.71
N THR A 113 -3.13 -6.53 1.57
CA THR A 113 -2.24 -6.75 0.44
C THR A 113 -2.35 -5.58 -0.53
N PHE A 114 -1.24 -4.87 -0.72
CA PHE A 114 -1.06 -3.94 -1.83
C PHE A 114 -0.48 -4.70 -3.02
N TYR A 115 -1.26 -4.85 -4.09
CA TYR A 115 -0.84 -5.46 -5.34
C TYR A 115 -0.17 -4.39 -6.20
N ILE A 116 1.15 -4.49 -6.35
CA ILE A 116 1.94 -3.59 -7.18
C ILE A 116 1.71 -3.96 -8.64
N VAL A 117 1.09 -3.05 -9.39
CA VAL A 117 0.76 -3.24 -10.82
C VAL A 117 1.74 -2.46 -11.69
N PHE A 118 2.08 -1.23 -11.32
CA PHE A 118 2.96 -0.36 -12.09
C PHE A 118 4.07 0.27 -11.25
N LEU A 119 5.27 0.32 -11.82
CA LEU A 119 6.36 1.18 -11.42
C LEU A 119 6.22 2.54 -12.11
N ASP A 120 6.20 3.62 -11.33
CA ASP A 120 5.94 4.98 -11.81
C ASP A 120 6.94 5.97 -11.19
N LYS A 121 8.12 6.08 -11.78
CA LYS A 121 9.13 7.05 -11.31
C LYS A 121 8.76 8.51 -11.64
N ASP A 122 7.83 8.73 -12.58
CA ASP A 122 7.58 10.02 -13.26
C ASP A 122 6.24 10.69 -12.88
N HIS A 123 5.47 10.10 -11.96
CA HIS A 123 4.15 10.59 -11.53
C HIS A 123 3.05 10.49 -12.60
N LYS A 124 3.06 9.42 -13.38
CA LYS A 124 2.15 9.26 -14.53
C LYS A 124 0.88 8.49 -14.22
N PHE A 125 0.78 7.85 -13.05
CA PHE A 125 -0.42 7.08 -12.69
C PHE A 125 -1.64 7.93 -12.34
N TYR A 126 -1.45 9.02 -11.58
CA TYR A 126 -2.51 9.99 -11.30
C TYR A 126 -1.89 11.38 -11.40
N ILE A 127 -2.07 12.02 -12.55
CA ILE A 127 -1.47 13.32 -12.87
C ILE A 127 -2.33 14.43 -12.27
N GLN A 128 -2.12 14.78 -11.01
CA GLN A 128 -2.79 15.94 -10.41
C GLN A 128 -2.27 17.23 -11.06
N ASN A 129 -3.20 18.04 -11.59
CA ASN A 129 -2.93 19.39 -12.09
C ASN A 129 -2.62 20.36 -10.94
#